data_AF-A0A7C2UFY8-F1
#
_entry.id   AF-A0A7C2UFY8-F1
#
_cell.length_a   1.000
_cell.length_b   1.000
_cell.length_c   1.000
_cell.angle_alpha   90.00
_cell.angle_beta   90.00
_cell.angle_gamma   90.00
#
_symmetry.space_group_name_H-M   'P 1'
#
loop_
_entity.id
_entity.type
_entity.pdbx_description
1 polymer ?
#
loop_
_entity_poly.entity_id
_entity_poly.type
_entity_poly.pdbx_seq_one_letter_code
_entity_poly.pdbx_strand_id
1 'polypeptide(L)' 'MDQSQVEALEAKHAQLEALIDEEEHRPHPDDIRLHELKKEKLKVKDLMVGH' A
#
# COMPACT_ATOMS: atom_id res chain seq x y z
N MET A 1 13.10 -3.98 -17.68
CA MET A 1 12.17 -3.98 -16.54
C MET A 1 10.80 -4.22 -17.12
N ASP A 2 10.22 -5.37 -16.84
CA ASP A 2 8.95 -5.79 -17.41
C ASP A 2 7.86 -4.79 -17.00
N GLN A 3 7.25 -4.12 -17.98
CA GLN A 3 6.18 -3.14 -17.77
C GLN A 3 5.11 -3.68 -16.81
N SER A 4 4.79 -4.97 -16.95
CA SER A 4 3.81 -5.70 -16.15
C SER A 4 4.17 -5.84 -14.66
N GLN A 5 5.46 -5.84 -14.29
CA GLN A 5 5.86 -5.88 -12.88
C GLN A 5 5.59 -4.54 -12.20
N VAL A 6 5.85 -3.43 -12.89
CA VAL A 6 5.56 -2.08 -12.38
C VAL A 6 4.06 -1.88 -12.25
N GLU A 7 3.28 -2.27 -13.27
CA GLU A 7 1.81 -2.19 -13.24
C GLU A 7 1.20 -3.00 -12.08
N ALA A 8 1.74 -4.20 -11.80
CA ALA A 8 1.29 -5.02 -10.68
C ALA A 8 1.62 -4.38 -9.32
N LEU A 9 2.80 -3.76 -9.19
CA LEU A 9 3.21 -3.04 -7.98
C LEU A 9 2.37 -1.77 -7.80
N GLU A 10 2.07 -1.03 -8.86
CA GLU A 10 1.18 0.14 -8.84
C GLU A 10 -0.24 -0.24 -8.40
N ALA A 11 -0.80 -1.32 -8.97
CA ALA A 11 -2.11 -1.83 -8.57
C ALA A 11 -2.13 -2.22 -7.09
N LYS A 12 -1.06 -2.87 -6.60
CA LYS A 12 -0.93 -3.23 -5.18
C LYS A 12 -0.81 -1.99 -4.29
N HIS A 13 -0.06 -0.98 -4.72
CA HIS A 13 0.07 0.29 -4.00
C HIS A 13 -1.30 0.99 -3.88
N ALA A 14 -2.04 1.10 -4.98
CA ALA A 14 -3.37 1.70 -5.00
C ALA A 14 -4.37 0.95 -4.10
N GLN A 15 -4.32 -0.38 -4.08
CA GLN A 15 -5.14 -1.18 -3.16
C GLN A 15 -4.78 -0.93 -1.70
N LEU A 16 -3.50 -0.89 -1.36
CA LEU A 16 -3.06 -0.60 0.01
C LEU A 16 -3.48 0.80 0.45
N GLU A 17 -3.44 1.79 -0.45
CA GLU A 17 -3.95 3.14 -0.17
C GLU A 17 -5.45 3.14 0.11
N ALA A 18 -6.25 2.48 -0.71
CA ALA A 18 -7.69 2.38 -0.49
C ALA A 18 -8.03 1.69 0.84
N LEU A 19 -7.29 0.64 1.22
CA LEU A 19 -7.47 -0.05 2.50
C LEU A 19 -7.09 0.83 3.69
N ILE A 20 -6.02 1.62 3.58
CA ILE A 20 -5.63 2.59 4.62
C ILE A 20 -6.72 3.65 4.76
N ASP A 21 -7.17 4.24 3.65
CA ASP A 21 -8.20 5.28 3.65
C ASP A 21 -9.52 4.77 4.25
N GLU A 22 -9.96 3.57 3.86
CA GLU A 22 -11.15 2.94 4.43
C GLU A 22 -10.99 2.74 5.95
N GLU A 23 -9.84 2.25 6.40
CA GLU A 23 -9.58 2.00 7.82
C GLU A 23 -9.43 3.30 8.62
N GLU A 24 -8.82 4.36 8.06
CA GLU A 24 -8.74 5.70 8.68
C GLU A 24 -10.11 6.38 8.78
N HIS A 25 -11.01 6.10 7.83
CA HIS A 25 -12.38 6.63 7.83
C HIS A 25 -13.34 5.87 8.76
N ARG A 26 -12.93 4.72 9.33
CA ARG A 26 -13.77 3.99 10.28
C ARG A 26 -13.87 4.75 11.60
N PRO A 27 -15.04 4.72 12.27
CA PRO A 27 -15.22 5.36 13.59
C PRO A 27 -14.33 4.74 14.68
N HIS A 28 -13.85 3.52 14.48
CA HIS A 28 -12.85 2.86 15.30
C HIS A 28 -11.77 2.26 14.39
N PRO A 29 -10.74 3.06 14.02
CA PRO A 29 -9.64 2.56 13.20
C PRO A 29 -8.83 1.54 13.99
N ASP A 30 -8.45 0.44 13.36
CA ASP A 30 -7.45 -0.48 13.93
C ASP A 30 -6.05 0.05 13.63
N ASP A 31 -5.44 0.73 14.60
CA ASP A 31 -4.09 1.31 14.48
C ASP A 31 -3.02 0.28 14.11
N ILE A 32 -3.14 -0.97 14.57
CA ILE A 32 -2.17 -2.03 14.23
C ILE A 32 -2.29 -2.34 12.75
N ARG A 33 -3.51 -2.60 12.28
CA ARG A 33 -3.81 -2.85 10.87
C ARG A 33 -3.38 -1.69 9.99
N LEU A 34 -3.64 -0.46 10.43
CA LEU A 34 -3.23 0.76 9.73
C LEU A 34 -1.71 0.85 9.57
N HIS A 35 -0.98 0.54 10.65
CA HIS A 35 0.47 0.56 10.66
C HIS A 35 1.07 -0.52 9.74
N GLU A 36 0.48 -1.72 9.75
CA GLU A 36 0.87 -2.81 8.83
C GLU A 36 0.64 -2.43 7.37
N LEU A 37 -0.54 -1.91 7.04
CA LEU A 37 -0.88 -1.47 5.68
C LEU A 37 0.05 -0.34 5.20
N LYS A 38 0.33 0.66 6.05
CA LYS A 38 1.26 1.75 5.75
C LYS A 38 2.69 1.22 5.51
N LYS A 39 3.13 0.24 6.30
CA LYS A 39 4.45 -0.40 6.14
C LYS A 39 4.53 -1.21 4.85
N GLU A 40 3.48 -1.95 4.49
CA GLU A 40 3.40 -2.68 3.22
C GLU A 40 3.41 -1.72 2.02
N LYS A 41 2.65 -0.61 2.09
CA LYS A 41 2.65 0.43 1.07
C LYS A 41 4.06 0.99 0.86
N LEU A 42 4.78 1.25 1.95
CA LEU A 42 6.16 1.75 1.89
C LEU A 42 7.10 0.76 1.19
N LYS A 43 6.99 -0.54 1.49
CA LYS A 43 7.79 -1.59 0.83
C LYS A 43 7.48 -1.68 -0.67
N VAL A 44 6.21 -1.63 -1.06
CA VAL A 44 5.82 -1.67 -2.48
C VAL A 44 6.38 -0.46 -3.22
N LYS A 45 6.29 0.73 -2.60
CA LYS A 45 6.88 1.96 -3.14
C LYS A 45 8.40 1.86 -3.29
N ASP A 46 9.09 1.27 -2.32
CA ASP A 46 10.54 1.06 -2.35
C ASP A 46 10.95 0.11 -3.48
N LEU A 47 10.21 -1.00 -3.64
CA LEU A 47 10.39 -1.96 -4.74
C LEU A 47 10.14 -1.32 -6.12
N MET A 48 9.20 -0.39 -6.22
CA MET A 48 8.94 0.35 -7.46
C MET A 48 10.03 1.38 -7.77
N VAL A 49 10.56 2.05 -6.75
CA VAL A 49 11.63 3.05 -6.89
C VAL A 49 12.98 2.38 -7.17
N GLY A 50 13.14 1.11 -6.81
CA GLY A 50 14.28 0.30 -7.21
C GLY A 50 15.58 0.77 -6.57
N HIS A 51 15.66 0.68 -5.25
CA HIS A 51 16.92 0.80 -4.51
C HIS A 51 17.62 -0.55 -4.36
#